data_AF-A0A7Y5WD46-F1
#
_entry.id   AF-A0A7Y5WD46-F1
#
_cell.length_a   1.000
_cell.length_b   1.000
_cell.length_c   1.000
_cell.angle_alpha   90.00
_cell.angle_beta   90.00
_cell.angle_gamma   90.00
#
_symmetry.space_group_name_H-M   'P 1'
#
loop_
_entity.id
_entity.type
_entity.pdbx_description
1 polymer ?
#
loop_
_entity_poly.entity_id
_entity_poly.type
_entity_poly.pdbx_seq_one_letter_code
_entity_poly.pdbx_strand_id
1 'polypeptide(L)'
;LTLADTADGGLVVPRQIPPAEGLDDVAFNWCHGPAGTSLLFAALDRAGVPDVAGRSPSAWERACVRSLRTSGIPQRRHPGFWDNDGRCCGTAGTGDVVLSVWQRTGHDEDLAFALQLADAVVDRAVREGPHACWRFVEHRKAEPLLPPGVGWMQGAAGIAAFLFRVVRVAEHGRPAKVLARSDTWFATP
;
A
#
# COMPACT_ATOMS: atom_id res chain seq x y z
N LEU A 1 -16.41 17.57 13.52
CA LEU A 1 -16.17 16.44 12.60
C LEU A 1 -14.83 16.68 11.92
N THR A 2 -13.84 15.84 12.17
CA THR A 2 -12.52 15.96 11.54
C THR A 2 -12.53 15.14 10.25
N LEU A 3 -12.32 15.79 9.10
CA LEU A 3 -12.35 15.12 7.79
C LEU A 3 -11.03 14.42 7.45
N ALA A 4 -9.93 14.82 8.09
CA ALA A 4 -8.62 14.17 7.99
C ALA A 4 -7.74 14.58 9.18
N ASP A 5 -6.88 13.66 9.61
CA ASP A 5 -5.77 13.95 10.53
C ASP A 5 -4.52 14.29 9.71
N THR A 6 -3.94 15.45 9.99
CA THR A 6 -2.73 15.98 9.33
C THR A 6 -1.58 16.21 10.30
N ALA A 7 -1.69 15.68 11.52
CA ALA A 7 -0.65 15.74 12.53
C ALA A 7 0.68 15.19 12.02
N ASP A 8 1.77 15.73 12.56
CA ASP A 8 3.15 15.36 12.25
C ASP A 8 3.50 15.38 10.76
N GLY A 9 2.75 16.11 9.92
CA GLY A 9 2.96 16.17 8.47
C GLY A 9 2.43 14.95 7.71
N GLY A 10 1.65 14.09 8.35
CA GLY A 10 0.94 12.98 7.72
C GLY A 10 -0.37 13.40 7.05
N LEU A 11 -1.03 12.44 6.41
CA LEU A 11 -2.44 12.51 6.06
C LEU A 11 -3.10 11.15 6.30
N VAL A 12 -4.03 11.10 7.25
CA VAL A 12 -4.88 9.92 7.52
C VAL A 12 -6.33 10.35 7.42
N VAL A 13 -7.10 9.67 6.57
CA VAL A 13 -8.52 9.94 6.38
C VAL A 13 -9.31 8.86 7.13
N PRO A 14 -10.37 9.22 7.88
CA PRO A 14 -11.26 8.23 8.48
C PRO A 14 -11.83 7.29 7.42
N ARG A 15 -11.90 6.01 7.73
CA ARG A 15 -12.45 4.99 6.83
C ARG A 15 -13.92 5.27 6.48
N GLN A 16 -14.67 5.83 7.44
CA GLN A 16 -16.10 6.15 7.28
C GLN A 16 -16.50 7.32 8.19
N ILE A 17 -17.45 8.13 7.72
CA ILE A 17 -18.08 9.19 8.49
C ILE A 17 -19.61 9.09 8.34
N PRO A 18 -20.38 8.94 9.45
CA PRO A 18 -19.91 8.74 10.82
C PRO A 18 -19.21 7.37 10.99
N PRO A 19 -18.38 7.20 12.04
CA PRO A 19 -17.80 5.90 12.37
C PRO A 19 -18.87 4.82 12.52
N ALA A 20 -18.54 3.61 12.09
CA ALA A 20 -19.43 2.47 12.19
C ALA A 20 -18.88 1.48 13.22
N GLU A 21 -19.75 1.01 14.10
CA GLU A 21 -19.39 0.04 15.14
C GLU A 21 -18.81 -1.25 14.54
N GLY A 22 -17.76 -1.79 15.16
CA GLY A 22 -17.12 -3.03 14.72
C GLY A 22 -16.22 -2.91 13.49
N LEU A 23 -15.92 -1.69 13.04
CA LEU A 23 -14.99 -1.43 11.93
C LEU A 23 -13.87 -0.51 12.39
N ASP A 24 -12.65 -0.76 11.90
CA ASP A 24 -11.53 0.13 12.20
C ASP A 24 -11.79 1.54 11.67
N ASP A 25 -11.53 2.54 12.51
CA ASP A 25 -11.74 3.96 12.19
C ASP A 25 -10.81 4.46 11.08
N VAL A 26 -9.67 3.79 10.91
CA VAL A 26 -8.64 4.12 9.92
C VAL A 26 -8.11 2.86 9.25
N ALA A 27 -7.63 3.02 8.01
CA ALA A 27 -6.94 1.98 7.26
C ALA A 27 -5.61 2.52 6.72
N PHE A 28 -4.65 1.62 6.48
CA PHE A 28 -3.34 1.96 5.89
C PHE A 28 -3.09 1.28 4.55
N ASN A 29 -4.10 0.59 4.01
CA ASN A 29 -4.02 -0.18 2.79
C ASN A 29 -4.44 0.60 1.53
N TRP A 30 -4.35 -0.05 0.38
CA TRP A 30 -4.64 0.55 -0.92
C TRP A 30 -6.13 0.89 -1.11
N CYS A 31 -7.06 0.06 -0.62
CA CYS A 31 -8.49 0.30 -0.87
C CYS A 31 -9.13 1.36 0.04
N HIS A 32 -8.59 1.62 1.23
CA HIS A 32 -9.24 2.52 2.21
C HIS A 32 -8.29 3.47 2.94
N GLY A 33 -6.98 3.42 2.68
CA GLY A 33 -5.97 4.15 3.46
C GLY A 33 -5.08 5.08 2.62
N PRO A 34 -4.09 5.72 3.27
CA PRO A 34 -3.13 6.61 2.62
C PRO A 34 -2.40 5.99 1.42
N ALA A 35 -2.26 4.67 1.33
CA ALA A 35 -1.72 4.04 0.13
C ALA A 35 -2.62 4.31 -1.09
N GLY A 36 -3.93 4.12 -0.98
CA GLY A 36 -4.88 4.48 -2.04
C GLY A 36 -4.99 5.99 -2.23
N THR A 37 -5.13 6.73 -1.13
CA THR A 37 -5.29 8.19 -1.19
C THR A 37 -4.09 8.88 -1.86
N SER A 38 -2.88 8.34 -1.72
CA SER A 38 -1.68 8.86 -2.40
C SER A 38 -1.84 8.87 -3.93
N LEU A 39 -2.50 7.86 -4.50
CA LEU A 39 -2.72 7.74 -5.94
C LEU A 39 -3.66 8.82 -6.49
N LEU A 40 -4.64 9.27 -5.69
CA LEU A 40 -5.48 10.42 -6.04
C LEU A 40 -4.60 11.67 -6.23
N PHE A 41 -3.70 11.93 -5.29
CA PHE A 41 -2.82 13.10 -5.37
C PHE A 41 -1.80 13.00 -6.50
N ALA A 42 -1.27 11.80 -6.79
CA ALA A 42 -0.45 11.56 -7.97
C ALA A 42 -1.21 11.89 -9.27
N ALA A 43 -2.49 11.49 -9.35
CA ALA A 43 -3.33 11.78 -10.52
C ALA A 43 -3.61 13.27 -10.67
N LEU A 44 -3.88 13.98 -9.58
CA LEU A 44 -4.08 15.44 -9.58
C LEU A 44 -2.81 16.19 -9.97
N ASP A 45 -1.65 15.76 -9.46
CA ASP A 45 -0.34 16.32 -9.83
C ASP A 45 -0.09 16.16 -11.34
N ARG A 46 -0.32 14.95 -11.87
CA ARG A 46 -0.23 14.66 -13.31
C ARG A 46 -1.19 15.49 -14.15
N ALA A 47 -2.38 15.79 -13.64
CA ALA A 47 -3.38 16.62 -14.30
C ALA A 47 -3.03 18.12 -14.25
N GLY A 48 -1.94 18.53 -13.59
CA GLY A 48 -1.52 19.91 -13.48
C GLY A 48 -2.37 20.73 -12.50
N VAL A 49 -3.03 20.08 -11.54
CA VAL A 49 -3.78 20.79 -10.49
C VAL A 49 -2.77 21.54 -9.60
N PRO A 50 -2.87 22.88 -9.49
CA PRO A 50 -1.83 23.67 -8.83
C PRO A 50 -1.88 23.52 -7.30
N ASP A 51 -3.09 23.35 -6.75
CA ASP A 51 -3.33 23.39 -5.32
C ASP A 51 -4.51 22.51 -4.92
N VAL A 52 -4.39 21.87 -3.76
CA VAL A 52 -5.49 21.24 -3.03
C VAL A 52 -5.40 21.73 -1.59
N ALA A 53 -6.39 22.50 -1.13
CA ALA A 53 -6.46 22.98 0.24
C ALA A 53 -5.16 23.67 0.75
N GLY A 54 -4.55 24.50 -0.10
CA GLY A 54 -3.36 25.30 0.24
C GLY A 54 -2.02 24.59 0.14
N ARG A 55 -1.98 23.39 -0.47
CA ARG A 55 -0.75 22.63 -0.74
C ARG A 55 -0.81 22.00 -2.13
N SER A 56 0.34 21.84 -2.79
CA SER A 56 0.44 21.08 -4.04
C SER A 56 -0.01 19.62 -3.87
N PRO A 57 -0.59 18.96 -4.89
CA PRO A 57 -0.92 17.54 -4.85
C PRO A 57 0.26 16.64 -4.44
N SER A 58 1.45 16.82 -5.02
CA SER A 58 2.65 16.08 -4.61
C SER A 58 2.98 16.19 -3.12
N ALA A 59 2.77 17.35 -2.49
CA ALA A 59 2.95 17.52 -1.05
C ALA A 59 1.94 16.71 -0.22
N TRP A 60 0.70 16.53 -0.70
CA TRP A 60 -0.26 15.63 -0.07
C TRP A 60 0.07 14.16 -0.27
N GLU A 61 0.55 13.80 -1.47
CA GLU A 61 1.06 12.44 -1.70
C GLU A 61 2.17 12.09 -0.71
N ARG A 62 3.13 13.01 -0.50
CA ARG A 62 4.18 12.86 0.51
C ARG A 62 3.64 12.69 1.93
N ALA A 63 2.56 13.40 2.27
CA ALA A 63 1.91 13.27 3.58
C ALA A 63 1.29 11.88 3.76
N CYS A 64 0.65 11.32 2.72
CA CYS A 64 0.15 9.94 2.74
C CYS A 64 1.28 8.93 2.95
N VAL A 65 2.37 9.03 2.18
CA VAL A 65 3.51 8.10 2.28
C VAL A 65 4.19 8.20 3.65
N ARG A 66 4.28 9.41 4.21
CA ARG A 66 4.74 9.61 5.58
C ARG A 66 3.86 8.86 6.59
N SER A 67 2.53 9.00 6.50
CA SER A 67 1.61 8.24 7.35
C SER A 67 1.83 6.73 7.24
N LEU A 68 2.09 6.21 6.04
CA LEU A 68 2.39 4.78 5.88
C LEU A 68 3.67 4.39 6.63
N ARG A 69 4.76 5.13 6.46
CA ARG A 69 6.05 4.85 7.08
C ARG A 69 6.03 4.95 8.60
N THR A 70 5.32 5.93 9.15
CA THR A 70 5.24 6.15 10.61
C THR A 70 4.16 5.32 11.28
N SER A 71 3.36 4.57 10.50
CA SER A 71 2.28 3.76 11.05
C SER A 71 2.74 2.49 11.74
N GLY A 72 3.99 2.05 11.57
CA GLY A 72 4.48 0.79 12.14
C GLY A 72 4.02 -0.49 11.42
N ILE A 73 3.38 -0.38 10.25
CA ILE A 73 3.17 -1.52 9.35
C ILE A 73 4.53 -1.98 8.77
N PRO A 74 4.71 -3.27 8.42
CA PRO A 74 3.72 -4.35 8.45
C PRO A 74 3.62 -5.08 9.81
N GLN A 75 4.42 -4.71 10.81
CA GLN A 75 4.39 -5.33 12.15
C GLN A 75 3.09 -5.02 12.89
N ARG A 76 2.63 -3.75 12.83
CA ARG A 76 1.33 -3.35 13.37
C ARG A 76 0.21 -3.78 12.42
N ARG A 77 -0.52 -4.83 12.80
CA ARG A 77 -1.66 -5.36 12.03
C ARG A 77 -2.95 -4.58 12.25
N HIS A 78 -3.13 -4.00 13.43
CA HIS A 78 -4.35 -3.30 13.82
C HIS A 78 -4.07 -1.94 14.47
N PRO A 79 -4.98 -0.96 14.33
CA PRO A 79 -6.11 -0.96 13.39
C PRO A 79 -5.66 -0.77 11.92
N GLY A 80 -6.39 -1.36 10.98
CA GLY A 80 -6.42 -0.89 9.59
C GLY A 80 -5.49 -1.56 8.57
N PHE A 81 -4.78 -2.63 8.94
CA PHE A 81 -3.88 -3.37 8.02
C PHE A 81 -4.16 -4.89 7.93
N TRP A 82 -4.85 -5.46 8.92
CA TRP A 82 -5.64 -6.71 8.88
C TRP A 82 -4.91 -8.01 8.48
N ASP A 83 -3.64 -8.20 8.87
CA ASP A 83 -2.85 -9.43 8.60
C ASP A 83 -3.10 -10.04 7.21
N ASN A 84 -3.06 -9.18 6.20
CA ASN A 84 -3.32 -9.49 4.81
C ASN A 84 -2.12 -9.04 3.98
N ASP A 85 -1.62 -9.91 3.11
CA ASP A 85 -0.48 -9.60 2.25
C ASP A 85 -0.88 -9.27 0.81
N GLY A 86 -2.18 -9.33 0.48
CA GLY A 86 -2.72 -9.06 -0.84
C GLY A 86 -2.63 -7.59 -1.29
N ARG A 87 -3.09 -7.33 -2.52
CA ARG A 87 -3.06 -6.00 -3.13
C ARG A 87 -4.12 -5.04 -2.60
N CYS A 88 -5.34 -5.53 -2.37
CA CYS A 88 -6.46 -4.67 -2.01
C CYS A 88 -6.29 -4.08 -0.60
N CYS A 89 -6.17 -4.95 0.40
CA CYS A 89 -6.16 -4.55 1.81
C CYS A 89 -4.80 -4.75 2.50
N GLY A 90 -3.75 -5.13 1.77
CA GLY A 90 -2.58 -5.76 2.37
C GLY A 90 -1.22 -5.18 2.01
N THR A 91 -0.20 -5.90 2.47
CA THR A 91 1.22 -5.54 2.40
C THR A 91 1.69 -5.31 0.96
N ALA A 92 1.37 -6.21 0.02
CA ALA A 92 1.84 -6.08 -1.36
C ALA A 92 1.28 -4.85 -2.09
N GLY A 93 0.02 -4.49 -1.84
CA GLY A 93 -0.58 -3.30 -2.44
C GLY A 93 0.07 -2.01 -1.95
N THR A 94 0.30 -1.94 -0.65
CA THR A 94 0.95 -0.81 0.00
C THR A 94 2.40 -0.65 -0.47
N GLY A 95 3.15 -1.75 -0.50
CA GLY A 95 4.54 -1.74 -0.98
C GLY A 95 4.65 -1.32 -2.44
N ASP A 96 3.74 -1.76 -3.30
CA ASP A 96 3.73 -1.43 -4.72
C ASP A 96 3.40 0.06 -5.00
N VAL A 97 2.56 0.67 -4.15
CA VAL A 97 2.31 2.13 -4.18
C VAL A 97 3.57 2.88 -3.77
N VAL A 98 4.17 2.54 -2.62
CA VAL A 98 5.37 3.21 -2.11
C VAL A 98 6.53 3.08 -3.11
N LEU A 99 6.69 1.90 -3.71
CA LEU A 99 7.71 1.67 -4.73
C LEU A 99 7.49 2.55 -5.97
N SER A 100 6.23 2.80 -6.35
CA SER A 100 5.91 3.74 -7.43
C SER A 100 6.29 5.17 -7.07
N VAL A 101 6.02 5.60 -5.83
CA VAL A 101 6.45 6.93 -5.34
C VAL A 101 7.97 7.05 -5.35
N TRP A 102 8.69 6.05 -4.85
CA TRP A 102 10.15 6.03 -4.88
C TRP A 102 10.68 6.13 -6.32
N GLN A 103 10.12 5.36 -7.27
CA GLN A 103 10.62 5.42 -8.65
C GLN A 103 10.45 6.79 -9.30
N ARG A 104 9.42 7.57 -8.91
CA ARG A 104 9.22 8.94 -9.41
C ARG A 104 10.08 9.97 -8.69
N THR A 105 10.26 9.84 -7.38
CA THR A 105 10.86 10.89 -6.53
C THR A 105 12.31 10.62 -6.14
N GLY A 106 12.71 9.35 -6.04
CA GLY A 106 14.06 8.92 -5.67
C GLY A 106 14.41 9.07 -4.19
N HIS A 107 13.43 9.16 -3.29
CA HIS A 107 13.72 9.28 -1.86
C HIS A 107 13.99 7.90 -1.24
N ASP A 108 15.23 7.61 -0.87
CA ASP A 108 15.69 6.26 -0.47
C ASP A 108 14.92 5.63 0.70
N GLU A 109 14.39 6.47 1.59
CA GLU A 109 13.50 6.07 2.68
C GLU A 109 12.22 5.34 2.20
N ASP A 110 11.71 5.68 1.01
CA ASP A 110 10.54 5.05 0.43
C ASP A 110 10.93 3.68 -0.17
N LEU A 111 12.12 3.56 -0.76
CA LEU A 111 12.63 2.25 -1.20
C LEU A 111 12.85 1.32 -0.01
N ALA A 112 13.53 1.80 1.04
CA ALA A 112 13.79 1.01 2.23
C ALA A 112 12.48 0.48 2.84
N PHE A 113 11.45 1.31 2.90
CA PHE A 113 10.14 0.89 3.38
C PHE A 113 9.43 -0.10 2.44
N ALA A 114 9.49 0.10 1.12
CA ALA A 114 8.94 -0.85 0.16
C ALA A 114 9.63 -2.22 0.24
N LEU A 115 10.95 -2.25 0.46
CA LEU A 115 11.71 -3.49 0.66
C LEU A 115 11.34 -4.18 1.98
N GLN A 116 11.20 -3.44 3.08
CA GLN A 116 10.70 -3.98 4.35
C GLN A 116 9.32 -4.66 4.20
N LEU A 117 8.42 -4.07 3.39
CA LEU A 117 7.13 -4.66 3.08
C LEU A 117 7.27 -5.92 2.22
N ALA A 118 8.21 -5.94 1.27
CA ALA A 118 8.51 -7.11 0.45
C ALA A 118 9.07 -8.27 1.28
N ASP A 119 10.01 -8.00 2.18
CA ASP A 119 10.59 -8.99 3.09
C ASP A 119 9.50 -9.62 3.96
N ALA A 120 8.61 -8.80 4.55
CA ALA A 120 7.50 -9.31 5.34
C ALA A 120 6.56 -10.24 4.53
N VAL A 121 6.32 -9.94 3.25
CA VAL A 121 5.54 -10.80 2.37
C VAL A 121 6.27 -12.12 2.09
N VAL A 122 7.58 -12.08 1.87
CA VAL A 122 8.40 -13.28 1.62
C VAL A 122 8.44 -14.17 2.86
N ASP A 123 8.62 -13.58 4.05
CA ASP A 123 8.68 -14.29 5.33
C ASP A 123 7.35 -15.00 5.67
N ARG A 124 6.22 -14.42 5.26
CA ARG A 124 4.88 -14.97 5.50
C ARG A 124 4.44 -16.01 4.46
N ALA A 125 5.25 -16.28 3.44
CA ALA A 125 4.92 -17.25 2.40
C ALA A 125 4.87 -18.68 2.97
N VAL A 126 3.76 -19.38 2.74
CA VAL A 126 3.65 -20.82 3.01
C VAL A 126 4.26 -21.57 1.83
N ARG A 127 5.30 -22.37 2.08
CA ARG A 127 6.06 -23.09 1.05
C ARG A 127 5.77 -24.58 1.11
N GLU A 128 5.40 -25.15 -0.02
CA GLU A 128 5.14 -26.58 -0.20
C GLU A 128 5.88 -27.06 -1.47
N GLY A 129 7.05 -27.67 -1.28
CA GLY A 129 7.92 -28.08 -2.38
C GLY A 129 8.30 -26.88 -3.29
N PRO A 130 8.01 -26.93 -4.61
CA PRO A 130 8.30 -25.84 -5.53
C PRO A 130 7.26 -24.70 -5.48
N HIS A 131 6.21 -24.83 -4.67
CA HIS A 131 5.11 -23.88 -4.63
C HIS A 131 5.20 -22.97 -3.40
N ALA A 132 4.72 -21.74 -3.57
CA ALA A 132 4.51 -20.79 -2.48
C ALA A 132 3.10 -20.20 -2.58
N CYS A 133 2.43 -20.06 -1.44
CA CYS A 133 1.14 -19.40 -1.34
C CYS A 133 1.05 -18.51 -0.10
N TRP A 134 0.01 -17.68 -0.04
CA TRP A 134 -0.28 -16.81 1.10
C TRP A 134 -1.69 -17.08 1.56
N ARG A 135 -1.88 -17.05 2.88
CA ARG A 135 -3.18 -17.20 3.54
C ARG A 135 -3.44 -15.95 4.35
N PHE A 136 -4.71 -15.56 4.43
CA PHE A 136 -5.11 -14.33 5.12
C PHE A 136 -6.04 -14.66 6.29
N VAL A 137 -6.11 -13.74 7.24
CA VAL A 137 -6.97 -13.84 8.42
C VAL A 137 -8.17 -12.90 8.24
N GLU A 138 -9.37 -13.46 8.12
CA GLU A 138 -10.62 -12.70 8.31
C GLU A 138 -10.88 -12.58 9.82
N HIS A 139 -10.32 -11.54 10.43
CA HIS A 139 -10.32 -11.34 11.89
C HIS A 139 -11.71 -11.32 12.56
N ARG A 140 -12.80 -11.24 11.79
CA ARG A 140 -14.19 -11.27 12.28
C ARG A 140 -14.81 -12.67 12.34
N LYS A 141 -14.15 -13.71 11.80
CA LYS A 141 -14.66 -15.09 11.81
C LYS A 141 -14.05 -15.88 12.97
N ALA A 142 -14.84 -16.80 13.54
CA ALA A 142 -14.37 -17.74 14.57
C ALA A 142 -13.26 -18.67 14.05
N GLU A 143 -13.34 -19.07 12.77
CA GLU A 143 -12.27 -19.73 12.02
C GLU A 143 -11.74 -18.75 10.96
N PRO A 144 -10.76 -17.90 11.30
CA PRO A 144 -10.44 -16.74 10.50
C PRO A 144 -9.49 -17.03 9.34
N LEU A 145 -8.80 -18.17 9.36
CA LEU A 145 -7.75 -18.48 8.38
C LEU A 145 -8.36 -18.95 7.05
N LEU A 146 -8.26 -18.11 6.04
CA LEU A 146 -8.78 -18.40 4.70
C LEU A 146 -7.88 -19.40 3.94
N PRO A 147 -8.44 -20.18 2.99
CA PRO A 147 -7.62 -20.95 2.06
C PRO A 147 -6.80 -20.01 1.16
N PRO A 148 -5.65 -20.46 0.64
CA PRO A 148 -4.84 -19.65 -0.26
C PRO A 148 -5.60 -19.31 -1.55
N GLY A 149 -5.57 -18.04 -1.93
CA GLY A 149 -6.15 -17.55 -3.18
C GLY A 149 -5.11 -17.38 -4.28
N VAL A 150 -5.50 -17.60 -5.54
CA VAL A 150 -4.63 -17.36 -6.71
C VAL A 150 -4.86 -16.00 -7.38
N GLY A 151 -5.94 -15.30 -7.01
CA GLY A 151 -6.41 -14.09 -7.69
C GLY A 151 -5.50 -12.86 -7.52
N TRP A 152 -5.85 -11.80 -8.26
CA TRP A 152 -5.08 -10.55 -8.29
C TRP A 152 -5.18 -9.73 -7.00
N MET A 153 -6.39 -9.49 -6.50
CA MET A 153 -6.60 -8.52 -5.40
C MET A 153 -6.24 -9.08 -4.02
N GLN A 154 -6.51 -10.35 -3.80
CA GLN A 154 -6.26 -11.06 -2.54
C GLN A 154 -5.77 -12.48 -2.89
N GLY A 155 -4.57 -12.58 -3.45
CA GLY A 155 -4.01 -13.87 -3.83
C GLY A 155 -2.62 -13.79 -4.45
N ALA A 156 -2.09 -14.97 -4.76
CA ALA A 156 -0.71 -15.16 -5.18
C ALA A 156 -0.33 -14.35 -6.43
N ALA A 157 -1.24 -14.17 -7.42
CA ALA A 157 -0.92 -13.43 -8.64
C ALA A 157 -0.55 -11.96 -8.35
N GLY A 158 -1.31 -11.29 -7.49
CA GLY A 158 -1.03 -9.90 -7.14
C GLY A 158 0.18 -9.72 -6.25
N ILE A 159 0.40 -10.67 -5.34
CA ILE A 159 1.56 -10.69 -4.44
C ILE A 159 2.84 -10.93 -5.25
N ALA A 160 2.85 -11.97 -6.09
CA ALA A 160 3.97 -12.29 -6.96
C ALA A 160 4.30 -11.13 -7.91
N ALA A 161 3.30 -10.42 -8.44
CA ALA A 161 3.54 -9.26 -9.29
C ALA A 161 4.29 -8.13 -8.57
N PHE A 162 3.99 -7.89 -7.29
CA PHE A 162 4.76 -6.96 -6.46
C PHE A 162 6.19 -7.46 -6.24
N LEU A 163 6.37 -8.73 -5.84
CA LEU A 163 7.70 -9.30 -5.60
C LEU A 163 8.58 -9.30 -6.87
N PHE A 164 8.03 -9.65 -8.03
CA PHE A 164 8.76 -9.57 -9.30
C PHE A 164 9.13 -8.14 -9.68
N ARG A 165 8.32 -7.14 -9.30
CA ARG A 165 8.68 -5.73 -9.48
C ARG A 165 9.83 -5.34 -8.55
N VAL A 166 9.82 -5.79 -7.30
CA VAL A 166 10.91 -5.55 -6.33
C VAL A 166 12.22 -6.14 -6.85
N VAL A 167 12.23 -7.39 -7.34
CA VAL A 167 13.42 -8.00 -7.93
C VAL A 167 13.95 -7.17 -9.10
N ARG A 168 13.06 -6.78 -10.02
CA ARG A 168 13.45 -5.94 -11.17
C ARG A 168 14.03 -4.59 -10.76
N VAL A 169 13.50 -3.98 -9.71
CA VAL A 169 14.04 -2.76 -9.12
C VAL A 169 15.40 -3.00 -8.46
N ALA A 170 15.58 -4.11 -7.75
CA ALA A 170 16.86 -4.45 -7.14
C ALA A 170 17.96 -4.65 -8.20
N GLU A 171 17.61 -5.24 -9.35
CA GLU A 171 18.55 -5.49 -10.45
C GLU A 171 18.87 -4.26 -11.30
N HIS A 172 17.88 -3.40 -11.55
CA HIS A 172 18.00 -2.30 -12.51
C HIS A 172 17.90 -0.90 -11.91
N GLY A 173 17.70 -0.80 -10.59
CA GLY A 173 17.53 0.45 -9.87
C GLY A 173 16.27 1.22 -10.29
N ARG A 174 16.30 2.54 -10.09
CA ARG A 174 15.18 3.45 -10.38
C ARG A 174 14.65 3.35 -11.82
N PRO A 175 15.50 3.18 -12.86
CA PRO A 175 15.05 3.00 -14.26
C PRO A 175 14.33 1.68 -14.58
N ALA A 176 14.19 0.75 -13.61
CA ALA A 176 13.51 -0.52 -13.82
C ALA A 176 12.13 -0.34 -14.47
N LYS A 177 11.88 -1.10 -15.54
CA LYS A 177 10.62 -1.03 -16.30
C LYS A 177 9.40 -1.26 -15.41
N VAL A 178 8.50 -0.28 -15.34
CA VAL A 178 7.19 -0.40 -14.68
C VAL A 178 6.15 -0.90 -15.68
N LEU A 179 5.36 -1.89 -15.27
CA LEU A 179 4.21 -2.33 -16.06
C LEU A 179 3.01 -1.49 -15.61
N ALA A 180 2.60 -0.55 -16.47
CA ALA A 180 1.40 0.24 -16.22
C ALA A 180 0.17 -0.68 -16.16
N ARG A 181 -0.75 -0.37 -15.24
CA ARG A 181 -2.01 -1.07 -15.06
C ARG A 181 -3.15 -0.06 -15.05
N SER A 182 -4.37 -0.52 -15.32
CA SER A 182 -5.55 0.34 -15.39
C SER A 182 -5.77 1.18 -14.13
N ASP A 183 -5.37 0.67 -12.97
CA ASP A 183 -5.53 1.31 -11.66
C ASP A 183 -4.38 2.25 -11.24
N THR A 184 -3.26 2.28 -11.99
CA THR A 184 -2.02 2.94 -11.54
C THR A 184 -1.18 3.59 -12.65
N TRP A 185 -1.62 3.56 -13.92
CA TRP A 185 -0.86 4.11 -15.07
C TRP A 185 -0.50 5.60 -14.94
N PHE A 186 -1.30 6.37 -14.21
CA PHE A 186 -1.06 7.80 -13.96
C PHE A 186 -0.03 8.06 -12.85
N ALA A 187 0.36 7.01 -12.11
CA ALA A 187 1.32 7.07 -11.02
C ALA A 187 2.61 6.29 -11.35
N THR A 188 2.87 5.98 -12.61
CA THR A 188 4.18 5.44 -13.03
C THR A 188 5.18 6.57 -13.31
N PRO A 189 6.50 6.32 -13.23
CA PRO A 189 7.54 7.24 -13.69
C PRO A 189 7.37 7.68 -15.14
#